data_AF-A0A7Y8SUA1-F1
#
_entry.id   AF-A0A7Y8SUA1-F1
#
_cell.length_a   1.000
_cell.length_b   1.000
_cell.length_c   1.000
_cell.angle_alpha   90.00
_cell.angle_beta   90.00
_cell.angle_gamma   90.00
#
_symmetry.space_group_name_H-M   'P 1'
#
loop_
_entity.id
_entity.type
_entity.pdbx_description
1 polymer ?
#
loop_
_entity_poly.entity_id
_entity_poly.type
_entity_poly.pdbx_seq_one_letter_code
_entity_poly.pdbx_strand_id
1 'polypeptide(L)'
;MLKKGLAAALALGLALCATASAQQSGAQRDPLGGNFGALELALSPRAAAQQQRLFAEALGALQPGRPGRADVYLLVAGFWSDPVFESEAREGAAILSRDLGAAGRTIVLTGGVGAPGDRAFPAATPYHLNAAIGRIGELIDPSEDLVVLFLTSHGYPDGGMAIREHNRMQGVLRPVHLRDALADAGIRTRVVIVSSCFAGAFIPPLMDENTIVLTAAAHNRTSFGCQPTRDWTYFGDAFLSQAVRNGAGLIAGFDAATRTIAQWESEQGLTPSQPQKHVGPRAAALLARVERDAR
;
A
#
# COMPACT_ATOMS: atom_id res chain seq x y z
N MET A 1 11.16 87.72 14.71
CA MET A 1 9.86 87.13 15.11
C MET A 1 9.51 86.01 14.14
N LEU A 2 9.05 84.86 14.68
CA LEU A 2 8.48 83.64 14.07
C LEU A 2 9.34 82.88 13.03
N LYS A 3 10.02 81.77 13.38
CA LYS A 3 9.60 80.37 13.68
C LYS A 3 9.15 79.51 12.47
N LYS A 4 10.03 78.55 12.13
CA LYS A 4 9.82 77.10 11.86
C LYS A 4 9.14 76.61 10.58
N GLY A 5 9.77 75.58 9.98
CA GLY A 5 9.16 74.51 9.15
C GLY A 5 10.10 74.03 8.04
N LEU A 6 10.82 72.91 8.20
CA LEU A 6 10.59 71.60 7.53
C LEU A 6 10.61 71.69 5.98
N ALA A 7 11.32 70.88 5.19
CA ALA A 7 11.99 69.61 5.43
C ALA A 7 13.03 69.35 4.31
N ALA A 8 14.09 68.65 4.64
CA ALA A 8 15.07 68.10 3.70
C ALA A 8 14.52 66.84 3.03
N ALA A 9 14.73 66.69 1.72
CA ALA A 9 14.54 65.42 1.01
C ALA A 9 15.82 65.09 0.24
N LEU A 10 16.72 64.38 0.92
CA LEU A 10 17.88 63.71 0.34
C LEU A 10 17.37 62.38 -0.24
N ALA A 11 17.37 62.23 -1.57
CA ALA A 11 17.06 60.97 -2.23
C ALA A 11 18.28 60.04 -2.14
N LEU A 12 18.33 59.22 -1.09
CA LEU A 12 19.30 58.14 -0.95
C LEU A 12 18.74 56.91 -1.70
N GLY A 13 19.31 56.60 -2.87
CA GLY A 13 19.00 55.37 -3.59
C GLY A 13 19.54 54.17 -2.83
N LEU A 14 18.67 53.49 -2.07
CA LEU A 14 18.95 52.17 -1.52
C LEU A 14 18.84 51.13 -2.65
N ALA A 15 19.99 50.58 -3.04
CA ALA A 15 20.05 49.30 -3.73
C ALA A 15 19.54 48.20 -2.80
N LEU A 16 18.28 47.80 -2.97
CA LEU A 16 17.77 46.58 -2.36
C LEU A 16 18.32 45.38 -3.14
N CYS A 17 19.46 44.87 -2.70
CA CYS A 17 19.85 43.49 -2.97
C CYS A 17 18.77 42.59 -2.35
N ALA A 18 17.87 42.07 -3.21
CA ALA A 18 16.96 41.01 -2.84
C ALA A 18 17.80 39.75 -2.54
N THR A 19 18.15 39.55 -1.26
CA THR A 19 18.62 38.25 -0.79
C THR A 19 17.43 37.30 -0.90
N ALA A 20 17.42 36.51 -1.97
CA ALA A 20 16.54 35.36 -2.09
C ALA A 20 16.77 34.48 -0.86
N SER A 21 15.80 34.48 0.06
CA SER A 21 15.73 33.49 1.12
C SER A 21 15.50 32.14 0.45
N ALA A 22 16.58 31.40 0.21
CA ALA A 22 16.54 30.00 -0.11
C ALA A 22 15.85 29.30 1.06
N GLN A 23 14.53 29.14 0.93
CA GLN A 23 13.75 28.31 1.82
C GLN A 23 14.24 26.89 1.57
N GLN A 24 15.20 26.46 2.38
CA GLN A 24 15.69 25.09 2.42
C GLN A 24 14.46 24.20 2.59
N SER A 25 14.02 23.58 1.50
CA SER A 25 13.23 22.37 1.56
C SER A 25 14.16 21.31 2.16
N GLY A 26 14.27 21.32 3.49
CA GLY A 26 14.91 20.25 4.23
C GLY A 26 14.09 19.01 3.91
N ALA A 27 14.54 18.20 2.95
CA ALA A 27 14.09 16.84 2.80
C ALA A 27 14.20 16.23 4.20
N GLN A 28 13.05 16.02 4.84
CA GLN A 28 12.98 15.50 6.19
C GLN A 28 13.73 14.17 6.16
N ARG A 29 14.92 14.16 6.77
CA ARG A 29 15.78 12.97 6.78
C ARG A 29 14.96 11.83 7.35
N ASP A 30 14.97 10.69 6.65
CA ASP A 30 14.32 9.47 7.09
C ASP A 30 14.78 9.16 8.53
N PRO A 31 13.89 9.28 9.54
CA PRO A 31 14.28 9.15 10.95
C PRO A 31 14.69 7.72 11.30
N LEU A 32 14.42 6.77 10.41
CA LEU A 32 14.74 5.36 10.58
C LEU A 32 16.01 4.97 9.81
N GLY A 33 16.67 5.91 9.13
CA GLY A 33 17.91 5.66 8.40
C GLY A 33 17.75 4.65 7.26
N GLY A 34 16.56 4.56 6.66
CA GLY A 34 16.26 3.60 5.61
C GLY A 34 15.93 2.18 6.11
N ASN A 35 15.78 1.98 7.42
CA ASN A 35 15.30 0.71 7.96
C ASN A 35 13.77 0.62 7.91
N PHE A 36 13.25 -0.59 7.78
CA PHE A 36 11.81 -0.80 7.89
C PHE A 36 11.35 -0.72 9.33
N GLY A 37 10.58 0.32 9.66
CA GLY A 37 10.10 0.54 11.01
C GLY A 37 9.07 1.66 11.08
N ALA A 38 8.78 2.08 12.30
CA ALA A 38 7.85 3.16 12.58
C ALA A 38 8.29 3.94 13.81
N LEU A 39 7.91 5.21 13.85
CA LEU A 39 7.85 5.99 15.09
C LEU A 39 6.49 5.73 15.71
N GLU A 40 6.46 5.26 16.95
CA GLU A 40 5.22 4.92 17.62
C GLU A 40 5.14 5.36 19.08
N LEU A 41 3.92 5.67 19.51
CA LEU A 41 3.52 5.76 20.90
C LEU A 41 3.03 4.40 21.38
N ALA A 42 3.44 4.02 22.59
CA ALA A 42 3.00 2.78 23.21
C ALA A 42 1.48 2.76 23.41
N LEU A 43 0.87 1.62 23.12
CA LEU A 43 -0.52 1.36 23.48
C LEU A 43 -0.67 1.27 25.00
N SER A 44 -1.87 1.54 25.51
CA SER A 44 -2.20 1.19 26.90
C SER A 44 -2.09 -0.34 27.09
N PRO A 45 -1.76 -0.84 28.30
CA PRO A 45 -1.59 -2.28 28.52
C PRO A 45 -2.77 -3.13 28.04
N ARG A 46 -4.01 -2.65 28.22
CA ARG A 46 -5.22 -3.33 27.76
C ARG A 46 -5.28 -3.41 26.23
N ALA A 47 -5.07 -2.29 25.55
CA ALA A 47 -5.11 -2.22 24.09
C ALA A 47 -3.98 -3.05 23.46
N ALA A 48 -2.77 -3.01 24.04
CA ALA A 48 -1.66 -3.84 23.62
C ALA A 48 -1.98 -5.34 23.72
N ALA A 49 -2.50 -5.79 24.87
CA ALA A 49 -2.88 -7.19 25.07
C ALA A 49 -3.98 -7.66 24.11
N GLN A 50 -4.91 -6.76 23.76
CA GLN A 50 -5.95 -7.07 22.79
C GLN A 50 -5.43 -7.15 21.36
N GLN A 51 -4.60 -6.19 20.93
CA GLN A 51 -3.95 -6.23 19.62
C GLN A 51 -3.10 -7.49 19.46
N GLN A 52 -2.38 -7.90 20.51
CA GLN A 52 -1.61 -9.14 20.51
C GLN A 52 -2.51 -10.39 20.32
N ARG A 53 -3.64 -10.47 21.03
CA ARG A 53 -4.59 -11.59 20.87
C ARG A 53 -5.18 -11.62 19.46
N LEU A 54 -5.65 -10.48 18.97
CA LEU A 54 -6.25 -10.35 17.64
C LEU A 54 -5.26 -10.76 16.54
N PHE A 55 -4.00 -10.35 16.66
CA PHE A 55 -2.97 -10.75 15.71
C PHE A 55 -2.62 -12.23 15.80
N ALA A 56 -2.49 -12.78 17.01
CA ALA A 56 -2.24 -14.20 17.21
C ALA A 56 -3.37 -15.08 16.66
N GLU A 57 -4.63 -14.68 16.85
CA GLU A 57 -5.80 -15.34 16.27
C GLU A 57 -5.76 -15.29 14.74
N ALA A 58 -5.43 -14.14 14.14
CA ALA A 58 -5.31 -14.00 12.69
C ALA A 58 -4.20 -14.90 12.09
N LEU A 59 -3.03 -14.99 12.74
CA LEU A 59 -1.96 -15.89 12.31
C LEU A 59 -2.32 -17.37 12.52
N GLY A 60 -2.99 -17.69 13.62
CA GLY A 60 -3.41 -19.06 13.96
C GLY A 60 -4.53 -19.59 13.06
N ALA A 61 -5.31 -18.71 12.44
CA ALA A 61 -6.38 -19.08 11.51
C ALA A 61 -5.85 -19.53 10.13
N LEU A 62 -4.58 -19.27 9.80
CA LEU A 62 -3.98 -19.69 8.54
C LEU A 62 -3.79 -21.21 8.51
N GLN A 63 -4.52 -21.86 7.60
CA GLN A 63 -4.40 -23.29 7.34
C GLN A 63 -3.05 -23.61 6.67
N PRO A 64 -2.47 -24.80 6.91
CA PRO A 64 -1.26 -25.25 6.22
C PRO A 64 -1.54 -25.56 4.74
N GLY A 65 -0.47 -25.56 3.94
CA GLY A 65 -0.53 -25.92 2.53
C GLY A 65 -0.99 -27.38 2.32
N ARG A 66 -1.57 -27.66 1.16
CA ARG A 66 -2.05 -29.00 0.77
C ARG A 66 -1.09 -29.60 -0.24
N PRO A 67 -0.35 -30.68 0.11
CA PRO A 67 0.64 -31.27 -0.77
C PRO A 67 0.09 -31.60 -2.16
N GLY A 68 0.79 -31.13 -3.21
CA GLY A 68 0.44 -31.40 -4.61
C GLY A 68 -0.66 -30.50 -5.16
N ARG A 69 -1.12 -29.52 -4.38
CA ARG A 69 -2.11 -28.52 -4.80
C ARG A 69 -1.50 -27.15 -4.57
N ALA A 70 -1.49 -26.33 -5.63
CA ALA A 70 -1.14 -24.92 -5.51
C ALA A 70 -2.20 -24.21 -4.66
N ASP A 71 -1.85 -23.89 -3.42
CA ASP A 71 -2.65 -23.05 -2.54
C ASP A 71 -2.30 -21.58 -2.73
N VAL A 72 -3.27 -20.72 -2.43
CA VAL A 72 -3.08 -19.27 -2.42
C VAL A 72 -3.11 -18.78 -0.99
N TYR A 73 -2.05 -18.07 -0.60
CA TYR A 73 -1.98 -17.32 0.65
C TYR A 73 -2.16 -15.84 0.36
N LEU A 74 -3.15 -15.21 0.99
CA LEU A 74 -3.52 -13.83 0.75
C LEU A 74 -3.18 -12.97 1.97
N LEU A 75 -2.33 -11.97 1.77
CA LEU A 75 -2.02 -10.94 2.76
C LEU A 75 -2.52 -9.59 2.25
N VAL A 76 -3.53 -9.04 2.94
CA VAL A 76 -4.07 -7.71 2.63
C VAL A 76 -3.68 -6.73 3.73
N ALA A 77 -3.19 -5.56 3.34
CA ALA A 77 -2.85 -4.49 4.28
C ALA A 77 -3.37 -3.13 3.82
N GLY A 78 -4.26 -2.53 4.61
CA GLY A 78 -4.62 -1.12 4.50
C GLY A 78 -3.78 -0.32 5.49
N PHE A 79 -2.76 0.40 5.04
CA PHE A 79 -1.74 0.94 5.96
C PHE A 79 -2.09 2.27 6.63
N TRP A 80 -3.18 2.92 6.23
CA TRP A 80 -3.54 4.25 6.73
C TRP A 80 -4.92 4.27 7.38
N SER A 81 -5.10 5.12 8.39
CA SER A 81 -6.30 5.19 9.23
C SER A 81 -7.51 5.91 8.61
N ASP A 82 -7.44 6.27 7.33
CA ASP A 82 -8.58 6.85 6.62
C ASP A 82 -9.53 5.69 6.26
N PRO A 83 -10.86 5.83 6.45
CA PRO A 83 -11.82 4.74 6.28
C PRO A 83 -11.75 4.01 4.95
N VAL A 84 -11.45 4.72 3.85
CA VAL A 84 -11.36 4.14 2.50
C VAL A 84 -10.35 2.99 2.42
N PHE A 85 -9.22 3.06 3.12
CA PHE A 85 -8.18 2.03 3.04
C PHE A 85 -8.55 0.78 3.81
N GLU A 86 -9.25 0.93 4.94
CA GLU A 86 -9.82 -0.23 5.65
C GLU A 86 -10.95 -0.87 4.86
N SER A 87 -11.83 -0.07 4.25
CA SER A 87 -12.93 -0.59 3.43
C SER A 87 -12.38 -1.34 2.21
N GLU A 88 -11.45 -0.73 1.48
CA GLU A 88 -10.78 -1.33 0.32
C GLU A 88 -10.01 -2.60 0.72
N ALA A 89 -9.29 -2.61 1.84
CA ALA A 89 -8.62 -3.82 2.33
C ALA A 89 -9.61 -4.94 2.67
N ARG A 90 -10.68 -4.63 3.41
CA ARG A 90 -11.71 -5.60 3.82
C ARG A 90 -12.43 -6.21 2.61
N GLU A 91 -12.90 -5.38 1.68
CA GLU A 91 -13.63 -5.86 0.51
C GLU A 91 -12.71 -6.52 -0.51
N GLY A 92 -11.51 -5.96 -0.71
CA GLY A 92 -10.49 -6.56 -1.57
C GLY A 92 -10.10 -7.96 -1.09
N ALA A 93 -9.92 -8.15 0.23
CA ALA A 93 -9.69 -9.46 0.81
C ALA A 93 -10.83 -10.43 0.53
N ALA A 94 -12.09 -10.01 0.67
CA ALA A 94 -13.25 -10.86 0.39
C ALA A 94 -13.32 -11.28 -1.08
N ILE A 95 -13.09 -10.35 -2.01
CA ILE A 95 -13.09 -10.61 -3.46
C ILE A 95 -11.95 -11.56 -3.83
N LEU A 96 -10.71 -11.21 -3.47
CA LEU A 96 -9.53 -11.99 -3.81
C LEU A 96 -9.55 -13.37 -3.15
N SER A 97 -9.97 -13.46 -1.89
CA SER A 97 -10.07 -14.75 -1.19
C SER A 97 -11.06 -15.69 -1.87
N ARG A 98 -12.18 -15.17 -2.38
CA ARG A 98 -13.17 -15.96 -3.10
C ARG A 98 -12.62 -16.37 -4.47
N ASP A 99 -12.14 -15.41 -5.26
CA ASP A 99 -11.77 -15.62 -6.67
C ASP A 99 -10.47 -16.42 -6.85
N LEU A 100 -9.62 -16.46 -5.82
CA LEU A 100 -8.37 -17.24 -5.81
C LEU A 100 -8.44 -18.49 -4.91
N GLY A 101 -9.59 -18.76 -4.29
CA GLY A 101 -9.76 -19.92 -3.41
C GLY A 101 -8.90 -19.88 -2.13
N ALA A 102 -8.57 -18.70 -1.61
CA ALA A 102 -7.72 -18.49 -0.44
C ALA A 102 -8.48 -18.52 0.92
N ALA A 103 -9.65 -19.17 0.95
CA ALA A 103 -10.44 -19.31 2.17
C ALA A 103 -9.63 -20.06 3.25
N GLY A 104 -9.59 -19.51 4.46
CA GLY A 104 -8.75 -20.04 5.56
C GLY A 104 -7.25 -19.83 5.38
N ARG A 105 -6.80 -19.10 4.35
CA ARG A 105 -5.40 -18.72 4.09
C ARG A 105 -5.25 -17.21 3.82
N THR A 106 -6.16 -16.42 4.38
CA THR A 106 -6.23 -14.97 4.20
C THR A 106 -5.99 -14.27 5.53
N ILE A 107 -5.11 -13.27 5.55
CA ILE A 107 -4.90 -12.36 6.67
C ILE A 107 -5.10 -10.91 6.21
N VAL A 108 -5.79 -10.12 7.03
CA VAL A 108 -6.07 -8.71 6.79
C VAL A 108 -5.50 -7.88 7.93
N LEU A 109 -4.72 -6.86 7.59
CA LEU A 109 -4.15 -5.89 8.53
C LEU A 109 -4.67 -4.50 8.17
N THR A 110 -5.05 -3.67 9.15
CA THR A 110 -5.56 -2.32 8.86
C THR A 110 -4.94 -1.24 9.76
N GLY A 111 -4.81 -0.02 9.24
CA GLY A 111 -4.47 1.18 10.00
C GLY A 111 -5.58 1.57 10.99
N GLY A 112 -6.79 1.02 10.79
CA GLY A 112 -7.94 1.13 11.68
C GLY A 112 -8.61 2.50 11.67
N VAL A 113 -9.94 2.52 11.79
CA VAL A 113 -10.69 3.71 12.21
C VAL A 113 -10.93 3.63 13.71
N GLY A 114 -10.74 4.73 14.44
CA GLY A 114 -11.01 4.79 15.88
C GLY A 114 -9.93 4.14 16.77
N ALA A 115 -10.31 3.88 18.03
CA ALA A 115 -9.39 3.45 19.08
C ALA A 115 -8.82 2.04 18.82
N PRO A 116 -7.51 1.80 19.02
CA PRO A 116 -6.88 0.49 18.77
C PRO A 116 -7.49 -0.71 19.51
N GLY A 117 -8.16 -0.46 20.64
CA GLY A 117 -8.82 -1.48 21.46
C GLY A 117 -10.20 -1.93 20.99
N ASP A 118 -10.76 -1.37 19.91
CA ASP A 118 -12.11 -1.76 19.45
C ASP A 118 -12.11 -2.24 17.99
N ARG A 119 -10.92 -2.49 17.44
CA ARG A 119 -10.73 -2.81 16.02
C ARG A 119 -11.04 -4.27 15.72
N ALA A 120 -11.66 -4.50 14.55
CA ALA A 120 -11.95 -5.83 14.03
C ALA A 120 -10.71 -6.51 13.42
N PHE A 121 -9.71 -5.74 13.00
CA PHE A 121 -8.49 -6.24 12.35
C PHE A 121 -7.24 -5.88 13.15
N PRO A 122 -6.18 -6.73 13.13
CA PRO A 122 -4.88 -6.38 13.67
C PRO A 122 -4.31 -5.13 12.99
N ALA A 123 -3.56 -4.33 13.75
CA ALA A 123 -2.92 -3.12 13.23
C ALA A 123 -1.94 -3.42 12.08
N ALA A 124 -1.95 -2.64 11.01
CA ALA A 124 -0.99 -2.74 9.90
C ALA A 124 0.37 -2.11 10.24
N THR A 125 1.06 -2.66 11.24
CA THR A 125 2.40 -2.20 11.67
C THR A 125 3.51 -2.88 10.84
N PRO A 126 4.73 -2.30 10.77
CA PRO A 126 5.88 -2.98 10.19
C PRO A 126 6.14 -4.37 10.79
N TYR A 127 6.00 -4.50 12.10
CA TYR A 127 6.14 -5.77 12.81
C TYR A 127 5.07 -6.78 12.39
N HIS A 128 3.79 -6.40 12.38
CA HIS A 128 2.71 -7.31 12.00
C HIS A 128 2.81 -7.72 10.52
N LEU A 129 3.24 -6.81 9.63
CA LEU A 129 3.49 -7.15 8.23
C LEU A 129 4.59 -8.23 8.11
N ASN A 130 5.75 -8.01 8.73
CA ASN A 130 6.85 -8.97 8.68
C ASN A 130 6.50 -10.30 9.34
N ALA A 131 5.80 -10.29 10.47
CA ALA A 131 5.35 -11.50 11.14
C ALA A 131 4.32 -12.28 10.32
N ALA A 132 3.40 -11.60 9.62
CA ALA A 132 2.48 -12.25 8.69
C ALA A 132 3.20 -12.87 7.49
N ILE A 133 4.15 -12.15 6.89
CA ILE A 133 5.00 -12.64 5.80
C ILE A 133 5.78 -13.88 6.26
N GLY A 134 6.44 -13.82 7.42
CA GLY A 134 7.18 -14.94 7.99
C GLY A 134 6.28 -16.16 8.26
N ARG A 135 5.10 -15.94 8.85
CA ARG A 135 4.14 -17.02 9.11
C ARG A 135 3.64 -17.69 7.83
N ILE A 136 3.40 -16.92 6.77
CA ILE A 136 3.06 -17.47 5.45
C ILE A 136 4.23 -18.31 4.93
N GLY A 137 5.46 -17.80 5.01
CA GLY A 137 6.68 -18.52 4.63
C GLY A 137 6.85 -19.88 5.34
N GLU A 138 6.44 -19.98 6.60
CA GLU A 138 6.44 -21.25 7.35
C GLU A 138 5.39 -22.27 6.87
N LEU A 139 4.31 -21.81 6.22
CA LEU A 139 3.15 -22.63 5.88
C LEU A 139 3.13 -23.10 4.42
N ILE A 140 3.72 -22.29 3.52
CA ILE A 140 3.73 -22.57 2.08
C ILE A 140 4.71 -23.68 1.72
N ASP A 141 4.44 -24.37 0.62
CA ASP A 141 5.48 -24.97 -0.20
C ASP A 141 5.94 -23.96 -1.28
N PRO A 142 7.16 -23.41 -1.19
CA PRO A 142 7.64 -22.39 -2.13
C PRO A 142 7.77 -22.86 -3.60
N SER A 143 7.64 -24.16 -3.87
CA SER A 143 7.70 -24.73 -5.21
C SER A 143 6.35 -24.83 -5.90
N GLU A 144 5.24 -24.83 -5.16
CA GLU A 144 3.88 -24.97 -5.70
C GLU A 144 2.92 -23.84 -5.34
N ASP A 145 3.10 -23.17 -4.20
CA ASP A 145 2.13 -22.19 -3.69
C ASP A 145 2.35 -20.77 -4.24
N LEU A 146 1.25 -20.00 -4.23
CA LEU A 146 1.23 -18.60 -4.63
C LEU A 146 0.93 -17.70 -3.44
N VAL A 147 1.75 -16.67 -3.23
CA VAL A 147 1.43 -15.59 -2.28
C VAL A 147 0.90 -14.37 -3.01
N VAL A 148 -0.27 -13.88 -2.62
CA VAL A 148 -0.85 -12.65 -3.14
C VAL A 148 -0.86 -11.60 -2.04
N LEU A 149 -0.28 -10.44 -2.35
CA LEU A 149 -0.29 -9.27 -1.48
C LEU A 149 -1.15 -8.19 -2.10
N PHE A 150 -2.10 -7.66 -1.33
CA PHE A 150 -2.82 -6.45 -1.69
C PHE A 150 -2.57 -5.35 -0.66
N LEU A 151 -1.88 -4.30 -1.08
CA LEU A 151 -1.44 -3.21 -0.23
C LEU A 151 -2.12 -1.93 -0.67
N THR A 152 -2.78 -1.23 0.25
CA THR A 152 -3.46 0.04 -0.03
C THR A 152 -3.14 1.13 0.99
N SER A 153 -2.79 2.32 0.51
CA SER A 153 -2.46 3.48 1.35
C SER A 153 -2.26 4.76 0.52
N HIS A 154 -1.87 5.85 1.19
CA HIS A 154 -1.20 6.98 0.55
C HIS A 154 0.24 6.62 0.16
N GLY A 155 0.78 7.33 -0.84
CA GLY A 155 2.16 7.16 -1.32
C GLY A 155 2.93 8.47 -1.34
N TYR A 156 4.23 8.39 -1.17
CA TYR A 156 5.17 9.51 -1.19
C TYR A 156 5.89 9.59 -2.54
N PRO A 157 6.30 10.79 -2.99
CA PRO A 157 7.05 10.97 -4.24
C PRO A 157 8.39 10.22 -4.31
N ASP A 158 8.92 9.77 -3.18
CA ASP A 158 10.13 8.94 -3.11
C ASP A 158 9.84 7.43 -3.33
N GLY A 159 8.60 7.08 -3.68
CA GLY A 159 8.15 5.71 -3.91
C GLY A 159 7.76 4.94 -2.64
N GLY A 160 7.86 5.56 -1.46
CA GLY A 160 7.43 4.96 -0.20
C GLY A 160 5.90 4.93 -0.06
N MET A 161 5.38 3.85 0.52
CA MET A 161 3.99 3.75 0.93
C MET A 161 3.85 4.15 2.40
N ALA A 162 2.92 5.04 2.70
CA ALA A 162 2.76 5.55 4.05
C ALA A 162 2.11 4.51 4.97
N ILE A 163 2.62 4.39 6.19
CA ILE A 163 1.98 3.65 7.27
C ILE A 163 1.56 4.66 8.32
N ARG A 164 0.27 4.66 8.69
CA ARG A 164 -0.26 5.56 9.69
C ARG A 164 -1.40 4.95 10.48
N GLU A 165 -1.23 4.99 11.78
CA GLU A 165 -2.29 4.79 12.75
C GLU A 165 -2.56 6.11 13.46
N HIS A 166 -3.81 6.57 13.41
CA HIS A 166 -4.20 7.89 13.89
C HIS A 166 -3.70 8.17 15.31
N ASN A 167 -2.95 9.28 15.48
CA ASN A 167 -2.36 9.74 16.73
C ASN A 167 -1.49 8.71 17.50
N ARG A 168 -1.02 7.64 16.85
CA ARG A 168 -0.18 6.64 17.52
C ARG A 168 1.11 6.32 16.78
N MET A 169 1.04 6.06 15.48
CA MET A 169 2.17 5.46 14.77
C MET A 169 2.27 5.98 13.34
N GLN A 170 3.50 6.21 12.90
CA GLN A 170 3.82 6.58 11.52
C GLN A 170 5.07 5.84 11.04
N GLY A 171 5.06 5.36 9.81
CA GLY A 171 6.18 4.66 9.19
C GLY A 171 6.09 4.72 7.68
N VAL A 172 7.06 4.10 7.00
CA VAL A 172 7.10 4.03 5.54
C VAL A 172 7.49 2.62 5.11
N LEU A 173 6.66 1.99 4.30
CA LEU A 173 7.03 0.78 3.57
C LEU A 173 7.69 1.19 2.26
N ARG A 174 9.00 0.94 2.13
CA ARG A 174 9.73 1.12 0.88
C ARG A 174 9.70 -0.18 0.06
N PRO A 175 9.77 -0.11 -1.28
CA PRO A 175 9.82 -1.29 -2.14
C PRO A 175 10.88 -2.34 -1.74
N VAL A 176 12.08 -1.88 -1.35
CA VAL A 176 13.18 -2.76 -0.93
C VAL A 176 12.88 -3.51 0.36
N HIS A 177 12.17 -2.90 1.31
CA HIS A 177 11.76 -3.57 2.55
C HIS A 177 10.85 -4.75 2.25
N LEU A 178 9.90 -4.58 1.32
CA LEU A 178 8.98 -5.64 0.94
C LEU A 178 9.70 -6.76 0.19
N ARG A 179 10.59 -6.41 -0.75
CA ARG A 179 11.43 -7.39 -1.46
C ARG A 179 12.20 -8.26 -0.48
N ASP A 180 12.90 -7.63 0.46
CA ASP A 180 13.77 -8.32 1.41
C ASP A 180 12.96 -9.21 2.36
N ALA A 181 11.85 -8.71 2.91
CA ALA A 181 10.96 -9.50 3.76
C ALA A 181 10.41 -10.75 3.05
N LEU A 182 9.99 -10.62 1.79
CA LEU A 182 9.49 -11.75 0.99
C LEU A 182 10.60 -12.77 0.67
N ALA A 183 11.81 -12.29 0.36
CA ALA A 183 12.95 -13.14 0.08
C ALA A 183 13.39 -13.91 1.33
N ASP A 184 13.50 -13.23 2.47
CA ASP A 184 13.89 -13.81 3.75
C ASP A 184 12.89 -14.88 4.23
N ALA A 185 11.60 -14.69 3.95
CA ALA A 185 10.55 -15.67 4.24
C ALA A 185 10.46 -16.82 3.22
N GLY A 186 11.35 -16.87 2.21
CA GLY A 186 11.37 -17.94 1.21
C GLY A 186 10.20 -17.92 0.23
N ILE A 187 9.42 -16.83 0.17
CA ILE A 187 8.27 -16.69 -0.73
C ILE A 187 8.77 -16.49 -2.15
N ARG A 188 8.66 -17.50 -3.01
CA ARG A 188 9.19 -17.45 -4.39
C ARG A 188 8.19 -16.84 -5.37
N THR A 189 7.05 -17.51 -5.58
CA THR A 189 6.06 -17.09 -6.57
C THR A 189 5.00 -16.21 -5.94
N ARG A 190 4.81 -15.00 -6.50
CA ARG A 190 3.97 -14.00 -5.87
C ARG A 190 3.29 -13.02 -6.82
N VAL A 191 2.15 -12.48 -6.38
CA VAL A 191 1.49 -11.32 -6.98
C VAL A 191 1.47 -10.19 -5.96
N VAL A 192 1.96 -9.01 -6.32
CA VAL A 192 1.99 -7.82 -5.47
C VAL A 192 1.14 -6.73 -6.11
N ILE A 193 0.01 -6.41 -5.46
CA ILE A 193 -0.94 -5.40 -5.90
C ILE A 193 -0.79 -4.18 -4.99
N VAL A 194 -0.44 -3.03 -5.56
CA VAL A 194 -0.08 -1.80 -4.83
C VAL A 194 -1.01 -0.66 -5.23
N SER A 195 -1.94 -0.32 -4.34
CA SER A 195 -2.87 0.80 -4.46
C SER A 195 -2.36 2.02 -3.70
N SER A 196 -1.55 2.86 -4.36
CA SER A 196 -1.09 4.15 -3.84
C SER A 196 -0.59 5.08 -4.94
N CYS A 197 -0.42 6.36 -4.61
CA CYS A 197 0.40 7.28 -5.41
C CYS A 197 1.82 6.71 -5.57
N PHE A 198 2.47 6.99 -6.71
CA PHE A 198 3.86 6.63 -7.00
C PHE A 198 4.16 5.12 -6.93
N ALA A 199 3.12 4.26 -6.93
CA ALA A 199 3.23 2.82 -6.72
C ALA A 199 4.11 2.09 -7.75
N GLY A 200 4.29 2.65 -8.96
CA GLY A 200 5.21 2.12 -9.97
C GLY A 200 6.65 1.96 -9.45
N ALA A 201 7.04 2.65 -8.37
CA ALA A 201 8.33 2.46 -7.70
C ALA A 201 8.52 1.06 -7.10
N PHE A 202 7.43 0.30 -6.86
CA PHE A 202 7.48 -1.08 -6.39
C PHE A 202 7.89 -2.07 -7.48
N ILE A 203 7.77 -1.72 -8.77
CA ILE A 203 8.08 -2.63 -9.87
C ILE A 203 9.58 -2.98 -9.93
N PRO A 204 10.53 -2.02 -10.04
CA PRO A 204 11.93 -2.38 -10.27
C PRO A 204 12.58 -3.28 -9.18
N PRO A 205 12.31 -3.08 -7.87
CA PRO A 205 12.89 -3.94 -6.84
C PRO A 205 12.25 -5.33 -6.73
N LEU A 206 11.01 -5.51 -7.20
CA LEU A 206 10.27 -6.77 -7.08
C LEU A 206 10.25 -7.58 -8.38
N MET A 207 10.53 -6.96 -9.53
CA MET A 207 10.38 -7.63 -10.83
C MET A 207 11.38 -8.79 -11.02
N ASP A 208 10.85 -9.98 -11.28
CA ASP A 208 11.59 -11.16 -11.73
C ASP A 208 10.64 -12.11 -12.48
N GLU A 209 11.10 -13.34 -12.80
CA GLU A 209 10.25 -14.34 -13.46
C GLU A 209 9.11 -14.88 -12.58
N ASN A 210 9.24 -14.79 -11.26
CA ASN A 210 8.34 -15.35 -10.26
C ASN A 210 7.42 -14.29 -9.63
N THR A 211 7.42 -13.06 -10.14
CA THR A 211 6.66 -11.95 -9.56
C THR A 211 5.76 -11.32 -10.62
N ILE A 212 4.49 -11.12 -10.27
CA ILE A 212 3.60 -10.16 -10.92
C ILE A 212 3.48 -8.94 -10.01
N VAL A 213 3.64 -7.74 -10.55
CA VAL A 213 3.44 -6.49 -9.79
C VAL A 213 2.40 -5.65 -10.53
N LEU A 214 1.32 -5.27 -9.85
CA LEU A 214 0.23 -4.46 -10.38
C LEU A 214 0.13 -3.17 -9.57
N THR A 215 0.22 -2.01 -10.22
CA THR A 215 0.34 -0.71 -9.53
C THR A 215 -0.73 0.28 -9.98
N ALA A 216 -1.31 1.01 -9.03
CA ALA A 216 -2.37 1.98 -9.28
C ALA A 216 -1.92 3.24 -10.04
N ALA A 217 -0.62 3.54 -10.03
CA ALA A 217 -0.06 4.72 -10.70
C ALA A 217 1.40 4.47 -11.06
N ALA A 218 1.90 5.19 -12.07
CA ALA A 218 3.32 5.22 -12.39
C ALA A 218 4.15 5.82 -11.26
N HIS A 219 5.46 5.50 -11.24
CA HIS A 219 6.40 5.92 -10.19
C HIS A 219 6.50 7.44 -9.98
N ASN A 220 6.06 8.25 -10.95
CA ASN A 220 6.08 9.71 -10.92
C ASN A 220 4.67 10.34 -11.03
N ARG A 221 3.62 9.57 -10.74
CA ARG A 221 2.22 10.01 -10.82
C ARG A 221 1.47 9.74 -9.52
N THR A 222 0.46 10.56 -9.24
CA THR A 222 -0.52 10.32 -8.19
C THR A 222 -1.61 9.34 -8.66
N SER A 223 -2.24 8.64 -7.73
CA SER A 223 -3.51 7.93 -7.94
C SER A 223 -4.67 8.69 -7.27
N PHE A 224 -5.91 8.29 -7.52
CA PHE A 224 -7.10 9.05 -7.10
C PHE A 224 -8.14 8.21 -6.34
N GLY A 225 -9.12 8.88 -5.75
CA GLY A 225 -10.23 8.26 -5.03
C GLY A 225 -9.95 7.94 -3.56
N CYS A 226 -8.91 8.51 -2.95
CA CYS A 226 -8.55 8.25 -1.55
C CYS A 226 -9.31 9.11 -0.51
N GLN A 227 -10.45 9.72 -0.90
CA GLN A 227 -11.24 10.51 0.05
C GLN A 227 -11.88 9.62 1.13
N PRO A 228 -11.91 10.05 2.40
CA PRO A 228 -12.50 9.28 3.52
C PRO A 228 -13.96 8.85 3.34
N THR A 229 -14.72 9.53 2.48
CA THR A 229 -16.15 9.25 2.22
C THR A 229 -16.37 8.18 1.15
N ARG A 230 -15.31 7.66 0.55
CA ARG A 230 -15.39 6.61 -0.47
C ARG A 230 -15.12 5.25 0.15
N ASP A 231 -15.77 4.23 -0.38
CA ASP A 231 -15.46 2.84 -0.05
C ASP A 231 -14.26 2.29 -0.84
N TRP A 232 -13.97 2.89 -1.99
CA TRP A 232 -12.93 2.45 -2.91
C TRP A 232 -12.11 3.62 -3.47
N THR A 233 -10.81 3.39 -3.61
CA THR A 233 -9.96 4.18 -4.52
C THR A 233 -10.37 3.94 -5.97
N TYR A 234 -9.93 4.78 -6.91
CA TYR A 234 -10.23 4.53 -8.33
C TYR A 234 -9.66 3.19 -8.80
N PHE A 235 -8.47 2.86 -8.31
CA PHE A 235 -7.84 1.59 -8.66
C PHE A 235 -8.60 0.40 -8.08
N GLY A 236 -8.92 0.41 -6.78
CA GLY A 236 -9.67 -0.67 -6.16
C GLY A 236 -11.08 -0.83 -6.73
N ASP A 237 -11.76 0.27 -7.06
CA ASP A 237 -13.09 0.24 -7.69
C ASP A 237 -13.02 -0.41 -9.08
N ALA A 238 -12.18 0.11 -9.98
CA ALA A 238 -12.07 -0.40 -11.34
C ALA A 238 -11.50 -1.83 -11.38
N PHE A 239 -10.48 -2.12 -10.58
CA PHE A 239 -9.79 -3.41 -10.60
C PHE A 239 -10.52 -4.48 -9.80
N LEU A 240 -10.73 -4.27 -8.51
CA LEU A 240 -11.28 -5.30 -7.64
C LEU A 240 -12.80 -5.31 -7.72
N SER A 241 -13.45 -4.16 -7.51
CA SER A 241 -14.91 -4.10 -7.39
C SER A 241 -15.65 -4.35 -8.71
N GLN A 242 -15.09 -3.90 -9.84
CA GLN A 242 -15.73 -4.02 -11.15
C GLN A 242 -15.15 -5.14 -12.01
N ALA A 243 -13.84 -5.30 -12.10
CA ALA A 243 -13.27 -6.33 -12.98
C ALA A 243 -13.20 -7.71 -12.30
N VAL A 244 -12.42 -7.82 -11.22
CA VAL A 244 -12.16 -9.11 -10.55
C VAL A 244 -13.44 -9.67 -9.94
N ARG A 245 -14.21 -8.84 -9.21
CA ARG A 245 -15.48 -9.25 -8.59
C ARG A 245 -16.44 -9.92 -9.59
N ASN A 246 -16.42 -9.48 -10.85
CA ASN A 246 -17.26 -9.95 -11.95
C ASN A 246 -16.57 -11.03 -12.82
N GLY A 247 -15.52 -11.67 -12.31
CA GLY A 247 -14.93 -12.89 -12.88
C GLY A 247 -13.71 -12.68 -13.78
N ALA A 248 -13.20 -11.46 -13.94
CA ALA A 248 -11.93 -11.26 -14.64
C ALA A 248 -10.76 -11.86 -13.84
N GLY A 249 -9.83 -12.57 -14.49
CA GLY A 249 -8.54 -12.91 -13.87
C GLY A 249 -7.70 -11.65 -13.63
N LEU A 250 -6.73 -11.67 -12.71
CA LEU A 250 -6.05 -10.47 -12.23
C LEU A 250 -5.36 -9.69 -13.36
N ILE A 251 -4.69 -10.37 -14.30
CA ILE A 251 -3.98 -9.68 -15.40
C ILE A 251 -4.97 -9.03 -16.37
N ALA A 252 -6.03 -9.74 -16.76
CA ALA A 252 -7.05 -9.22 -17.67
C ALA A 252 -7.90 -8.12 -17.00
N GLY A 253 -8.19 -8.29 -15.71
CA GLY A 253 -8.89 -7.31 -14.88
C GLY A 253 -8.09 -6.03 -14.71
N PHE A 254 -6.77 -6.12 -14.56
CA PHE A 254 -5.88 -4.95 -14.55
C PHE A 254 -5.93 -4.17 -15.88
N ASP A 255 -5.94 -4.89 -17.01
CA ASP A 255 -6.03 -4.24 -18.33
C ASP A 255 -7.38 -3.54 -18.53
N ALA A 256 -8.47 -4.15 -18.05
CA ALA A 256 -9.79 -3.51 -18.02
C ALA A 256 -9.80 -2.27 -17.12
N ALA A 257 -9.30 -2.40 -15.90
CA ALA A 257 -9.23 -1.30 -14.94
C ALA A 257 -8.43 -0.12 -15.47
N THR A 258 -7.31 -0.37 -16.14
CA THR A 258 -6.47 0.69 -16.74
C THR A 258 -7.25 1.55 -17.74
N ARG A 259 -8.12 0.93 -18.57
CA ARG A 259 -8.98 1.66 -19.50
C ARG A 259 -10.06 2.46 -18.78
N THR A 260 -10.71 1.84 -17.80
CA THR A 260 -11.75 2.49 -16.98
C THR A 260 -11.19 3.70 -16.23
N ILE A 261 -10.02 3.58 -15.60
CA ILE A 261 -9.36 4.66 -14.87
C ILE A 261 -8.99 5.80 -15.82
N ALA A 262 -8.41 5.50 -16.98
CA ALA A 262 -8.06 6.52 -17.97
C ALA A 262 -9.29 7.31 -18.44
N GLN A 263 -10.44 6.65 -18.59
CA GLN A 263 -11.71 7.32 -18.89
C GLN A 263 -12.12 8.27 -17.77
N TRP A 264 -12.20 7.78 -16.52
CA TRP A 264 -12.63 8.61 -15.37
C TRP A 264 -11.72 9.82 -15.14
N GLU A 265 -10.41 9.63 -15.31
CA GLU A 265 -9.42 10.70 -15.18
C GLU A 265 -9.56 11.73 -16.29
N SER A 266 -9.77 11.29 -17.53
CA SER A 266 -10.02 12.18 -18.67
C SER A 266 -11.30 13.00 -18.48
N GLU A 267 -12.39 12.38 -18.04
CA GLU A 267 -13.68 13.04 -17.79
C GLU A 267 -13.58 14.13 -16.72
N GLN A 268 -12.63 14.00 -15.78
CA GLN A 268 -12.40 14.95 -14.70
C GLN A 268 -11.23 15.91 -14.95
N GLY A 269 -10.59 15.85 -16.13
CA GLY A 269 -9.44 16.69 -16.45
C GLY A 269 -8.22 16.42 -15.55
N LEU A 270 -8.10 15.21 -15.00
CA LEU A 270 -6.99 14.82 -14.15
C LEU A 270 -5.76 14.45 -15.00
N THR A 271 -4.57 14.69 -14.45
CA THR A 271 -3.35 14.12 -15.03
C THR A 271 -3.38 12.61 -14.88
N PRO A 272 -3.23 11.81 -15.95
CA PRO A 272 -3.40 10.37 -15.86
C PRO A 272 -2.46 9.71 -14.86
N SER A 273 -2.99 8.81 -14.03
CA SER A 273 -2.20 8.05 -13.05
C SER A 273 -1.27 7.03 -13.72
N GLN A 274 -1.66 6.55 -14.90
CA GLN A 274 -0.92 5.55 -15.69
C GLN A 274 -0.60 4.27 -14.88
N PRO A 275 -1.62 3.46 -14.51
CA PRO A 275 -1.38 2.17 -13.87
C PRO A 275 -0.35 1.34 -14.65
N GLN A 276 0.60 0.72 -13.94
CA GLN A 276 1.68 -0.08 -14.55
C GLN A 276 1.66 -1.52 -14.04
N LYS A 277 2.09 -2.46 -14.89
CA LYS A 277 2.28 -3.86 -14.49
C LYS A 277 3.63 -4.43 -14.94
N HIS A 278 4.17 -5.34 -14.12
CA HIS A 278 5.18 -6.32 -14.51
C HIS A 278 4.57 -7.71 -14.40
N VAL A 279 4.89 -8.58 -15.37
CA VAL A 279 4.35 -9.95 -15.42
C VAL A 279 5.50 -10.94 -15.65
N GLY A 280 5.97 -11.54 -14.56
CA GLY A 280 6.92 -12.64 -14.61
C GLY A 280 6.27 -13.91 -15.22
N PRO A 281 6.89 -14.58 -16.20
CA PRO A 281 6.28 -15.71 -16.90
C PRO A 281 5.95 -16.91 -16.00
N ARG A 282 6.78 -17.19 -14.96
CA ARG A 282 6.51 -18.31 -14.03
C ARG A 282 5.34 -18.00 -13.12
N ALA A 283 5.28 -16.77 -12.59
CA ALA A 283 4.14 -16.31 -11.82
C ALA A 283 2.85 -16.29 -12.63
N ALA A 284 2.91 -15.85 -13.90
CA ALA A 284 1.74 -15.87 -14.78
C ALA A 284 1.21 -17.28 -15.02
N ALA A 285 2.10 -18.26 -15.22
CA ALA A 285 1.71 -19.66 -15.40
C ALA A 285 1.03 -20.22 -14.14
N LEU A 286 1.59 -19.96 -12.95
CA LEU A 286 1.00 -20.41 -11.68
C LEU A 286 -0.32 -19.71 -11.40
N LEU A 287 -0.38 -18.38 -11.57
CA LEU A 287 -1.60 -17.60 -11.41
C LEU A 287 -2.72 -18.14 -12.30
N ALA A 288 -2.44 -18.39 -13.58
CA ALA A 288 -3.43 -18.94 -14.49
C ALA A 288 -3.93 -20.32 -14.08
N ARG A 289 -3.08 -21.15 -13.44
CA ARG A 289 -3.50 -22.44 -12.87
C ARG A 289 -4.44 -22.22 -11.69
N VAL A 290 -4.06 -21.42 -10.70
CA VAL A 290 -4.90 -21.21 -9.50
C VAL A 290 -6.24 -20.54 -9.83
N GLU A 291 -6.27 -19.60 -10.78
CA GLU A 291 -7.51 -18.95 -11.24
C GLU A 291 -8.46 -19.90 -12.00
N ARG A 292 -7.94 -20.98 -12.59
CA ARG A 292 -8.77 -22.04 -13.18
C ARG A 292 -9.28 -23.00 -12.12
N ASP A 293 -8.42 -23.38 -11.18
CA ASP A 293 -8.75 -24.34 -10.12
C ASP A 293 -9.73 -23.76 -9.07
N ALA A 294 -9.88 -22.43 -9.02
CA ALA A 294 -10.79 -21.71 -8.12
C ALA A 294 -12.21 -21.50 -8.68
N ARG A 295 -12.43 -21.73 -9.98
CA ARG A 295 -13.75 -21.57 -10.66
C ARG A 295 -14.50 -22.89 -10.71
#